data_AF-A0A3C0EFB2-F1
#
_entry.id   AF-A0A3C0EFB2-F1
#
_cell.length_a   1.000
_cell.length_b   1.000
_cell.length_c   1.000
_cell.angle_alpha   90.00
_cell.angle_beta   90.00
_cell.angle_gamma   90.00
#
_symmetry.space_group_name_H-M   'P 1'
#
loop_
_entity.id
_entity.type
_entity.pdbx_description
1 polymer ?
#
loop_
_entity_poly.entity_id
_entity_poly.type
_entity_poly.pdbx_seq_one_letter_code
_entity_poly.pdbx_strand_id
1 'polypeptide(L)' 'LGSGRTGPLGGASRETVSRALNSYRRLGMLDTSHRRITITDLARLERMASF' A
#
# COMPACT_ATOMS: atom_id res chain seq x y z
N LEU A 1 -5.65 -15.25 -22.29
CA LEU A 1 -6.88 -15.01 -21.51
C LEU A 1 -6.85 -15.89 -20.28
N GLY A 2 -6.74 -15.31 -19.08
CA GLY A 2 -6.95 -16.07 -17.83
C GLY A 2 -5.99 -15.81 -16.67
N SER A 3 -5.64 -14.57 -16.31
CA SER A 3 -5.08 -14.28 -14.98
C SER A 3 -6.21 -14.27 -13.95
N GLY A 4 -6.65 -15.46 -13.57
CA GLY A 4 -7.64 -15.68 -12.52
C GLY A 4 -6.98 -15.94 -11.18
N ARG A 5 -6.84 -14.88 -10.36
CA ARG A 5 -7.08 -14.84 -8.89
C ARG A 5 -6.50 -13.56 -8.30
N THR A 6 -7.35 -12.57 -8.14
CA THR A 6 -7.06 -11.36 -7.35
C THR A 6 -7.39 -11.68 -5.89
N GLY A 7 -6.36 -12.02 -5.10
CA GLY A 7 -6.38 -11.87 -3.64
C GLY A 7 -6.15 -10.39 -3.27
N PRO A 8 -6.43 -9.97 -2.01
CA PRO A 8 -6.52 -8.55 -1.69
C PRO A 8 -5.14 -7.91 -1.92
N LEU A 9 -5.08 -6.97 -2.87
CA LEU A 9 -3.87 -6.35 -3.42
C LEU A 9 -3.13 -7.20 -4.48
N GLY A 10 -3.83 -7.52 -5.56
CA GLY A 10 -3.31 -7.70 -6.93
C GLY A 10 -1.88 -8.21 -7.08
N GLY A 11 -1.68 -9.53 -7.06
CA GLY A 11 -0.50 -10.22 -7.61
C GLY A 11 0.87 -9.92 -6.99
N ALA A 12 0.95 -9.00 -6.02
CA ALA A 12 2.21 -8.60 -5.40
C ALA A 12 2.62 -9.58 -4.30
N SER A 13 3.90 -9.96 -4.26
CA SER A 13 4.46 -10.72 -3.14
C SER A 13 4.32 -9.94 -1.83
N ARG A 14 4.23 -10.64 -0.70
CA ARG A 14 4.20 -10.03 0.65
C ARG A 14 5.38 -9.09 0.88
N GLU A 15 6.56 -9.40 0.33
CA GLU A 15 7.72 -8.52 0.39
C GLU A 15 7.50 -7.21 -0.37
N THR A 16 6.90 -7.27 -1.56
CA THR A 16 6.58 -6.09 -2.37
C THR A 16 5.61 -5.18 -1.63
N VAL A 17 4.57 -5.75 -1.01
CA VAL A 17 3.62 -5.01 -0.17
C VAL A 17 4.34 -4.39 1.03
N SER A 18 5.20 -5.14 1.72
CA SER A 18 5.98 -4.64 2.87
C SER A 18 6.90 -3.48 2.48
N ARG A 19 7.60 -3.58 1.34
CA ARG A 19 8.45 -2.49 0.83
C ARG A 19 7.64 -1.24 0.49
N ALA A 20 6.50 -1.40 -0.18
CA ALA A 20 5.61 -0.28 -0.50
C ALA A 20 5.12 0.42 0.77
N LEU A 21 4.62 -0.32 1.75
CA LEU A 21 4.17 0.23 3.04
C LEU A 21 5.31 0.96 3.77
N ASN A 22 6.52 0.38 3.81
CA ASN A 22 7.64 1.04 4.45
C ASN A 22 8.06 2.34 3.73
N SER A 23 7.97 2.38 2.40
CA SER A 23 8.22 3.60 1.62
C SER A 23 7.20 4.69 1.95
N TYR A 24 5.90 4.37 1.97
CA TYR A 24 4.86 5.33 2.33
C TYR A 24 4.99 5.84 3.77
N ARG A 25 5.43 4.99 4.70
CA ARG A 25 5.75 5.40 6.07
C ARG A 25 6.89 6.41 6.12
N ARG A 26 7.98 6.16 5.38
CA ARG A 26 9.12 7.09 5.29
C ARG A 26 8.74 8.44 4.67
N LEU A 27 7.73 8.44 3.80
CA LEU A 27 7.19 9.65 3.19
C LEU A 27 6.18 10.40 4.10
N GLY A 28 5.87 9.86 5.28
CA GLY A 28 4.93 10.46 6.23
C GLY A 28 3.45 10.34 5.83
N MET A 29 3.12 9.44 4.90
CA MET A 29 1.75 9.25 4.39
C MET A 29 0.91 8.28 5.20
N LEU A 30 1.58 7.39 5.94
CA LEU A 30 0.94 6.42 6.79
C LEU A 30 1.78 6.10 8.01
N ASP A 31 1.08 5.80 9.09
CA ASP A 31 1.63 5.18 10.28
C ASP A 31 1.23 3.70 10.31
N THR A 32 2.14 2.87 10.82
CA THR A 32 1.92 1.43 10.95
C THR A 32 2.08 1.01 12.40
N SER A 33 0.99 0.55 12.98
CA SER A 33 0.95 -0.18 14.24
C SER A 33 0.76 -1.68 13.97
N HIS A 34 1.05 -2.54 14.96
CA HIS A 34 1.19 -4.00 14.82
C HIS A 34 0.15 -4.70 13.91
N ARG A 35 -1.12 -4.24 13.93
CA ARG A 35 -2.19 -4.74 13.04
C ARG A 35 -3.08 -3.63 12.47
N ARG A 36 -2.58 -2.39 12.43
CA ARG A 36 -3.36 -1.23 11.98
C ARG A 36 -2.49 -0.33 11.12
N ILE A 37 -3.02 0.07 9.98
CA ILE A 37 -2.43 1.10 9.11
C ILE A 37 -3.31 2.33 9.26
N THR A 38 -2.71 3.44 9.65
CA THR A 38 -3.39 4.74 9.75
C THR A 38 -2.87 5.61 8.61
N ILE A 39 -3.75 6.08 7.75
CA ILE A 39 -3.39 7.02 6.69
C ILE A 39 -3.33 8.41 7.34
N THR A 40 -2.15 9.03 7.34
CA THR A 40 -1.92 10.35 7.94
C THR A 40 -2.09 11.47 6.93
N ASP A 41 -1.94 11.18 5.64
CA ASP A 41 -2.14 12.13 4.55
C ASP A 41 -2.90 11.45 3.38
N LEU A 42 -4.22 11.58 3.41
CA LEU A 42 -5.10 10.96 2.40
C LEU A 42 -4.94 11.61 1.02
N ALA A 43 -4.90 12.94 0.95
CA ALA A 43 -4.86 13.68 -0.31
C ALA A 43 -3.58 13.40 -1.12
N ARG A 44 -2.45 13.19 -0.46
CA ARG A 44 -1.19 12.82 -1.13
C ARG A 44 -1.18 11.35 -1.51
N LEU A 45 -1.83 10.46 -0.75
CA LEU A 45 -2.00 9.06 -1.11
C LEU A 45 -2.87 8.91 -2.38
N GLU A 46 -3.99 9.63 -2.46
CA GLU A 46 -4.87 9.62 -3.65
C GLU A 46 -4.16 10.10 -4.91
N ARG A 47 -3.32 11.14 -4.80
CA ARG A 47 -2.50 11.63 -5.92
C ARG A 47 -1.50 10.60 -6.43
N MET A 48 -0.96 9.73 -5.58
CA MET A 48 -0.07 8.65 -6.01
C MET A 48 -0.82 7.46 -6.61
N ALA A 49 -2.03 7.19 -6.12
CA ALA A 49 -2.85 6.08 -6.60
C ALA A 49 -3.58 6.38 -7.92
N SER A 50 -3.75 7.65 -8.27
CA SER A 50 -4.37 8.08 -9.53
C SER A 50 -3.41 8.09 -10.74
N PHE A 51 -2.19 7.56 -10.59
CA PHE A 51 -1.20 7.43 -11.66
C PHE A 51 -1.24 6.05 -12.34
#